data_AF-A0A9W8ATH0-F1
#
_entry.id   AF-A0A9W8ATH0-F1
#
_cell.length_a   1.000
_cell.length_b   1.000
_cell.length_c   1.000
_cell.angle_alpha   90.00
_cell.angle_beta   90.00
_cell.angle_gamma   90.00
#
_symmetry.space_group_name_H-M   'P 1'
#
loop_
_entity.id
_entity.type
_entity.pdbx_description
1 polymer ?
#
loop_
_entity_poly.entity_id
_entity_poly.type
_entity_poly.pdbx_seq_one_letter_code
_entity_poly.pdbx_strand_id
1 'polypeptide(L)'
;MMAIQSHPEAFPVRHHINTKLITETARLVSELGGFRYAPNTPLVGANAFRHESGIHQDGILKNRDLYEFIHPEDVGTNCQLVLGKFSGRHALRYRLNLMGYDDLNAEELGVLFLKFKQLASTKVFIEDEDLVTLMGKVPPSLKGTTLK
;
A
#
# COMPACT_ATOMS: atom_id res chain seq x y z
N MET A 1 -9.86 -20.63 7.84
CA MET A 1 -8.43 -20.91 7.65
C MET A 1 -7.58 -19.88 8.38
N MET A 2 -7.56 -18.60 7.98
CA MET A 2 -6.79 -17.57 8.70
C MET A 2 -7.08 -17.54 10.21
N ALA A 3 -8.35 -17.67 10.62
CA ALA A 3 -8.73 -17.75 12.03
C ALA A 3 -8.06 -18.93 12.79
N ILE A 4 -7.87 -20.08 12.14
CA ILE A 4 -7.18 -21.26 12.71
C ILE A 4 -5.69 -20.96 12.91
N GLN A 5 -5.06 -20.25 11.96
CA GLN A 5 -3.65 -19.88 12.06
C GLN A 5 -3.39 -18.79 13.11
N SER A 6 -4.25 -17.77 13.16
CA SER A 6 -4.08 -16.65 14.10
C SER A 6 -4.49 -17.00 15.54
N HIS A 7 -5.32 -18.03 15.74
CA HIS A 7 -5.83 -18.43 17.07
C HIS A 7 -5.81 -19.96 17.26
N PRO A 8 -4.63 -20.61 17.24
CA PRO A 8 -4.53 -22.07 17.30
C PRO A 8 -5.12 -22.66 18.60
N GLU A 9 -5.05 -21.93 19.71
CA GLU A 9 -5.62 -22.36 21.00
C GLU A 9 -7.15 -22.38 21.00
N ALA A 10 -7.79 -21.50 20.21
CA ALA A 10 -9.24 -21.42 20.09
C ALA A 10 -9.81 -22.45 19.09
N PHE A 11 -8.98 -22.93 18.16
CA PHE A 11 -9.38 -23.85 17.10
C PHE A 11 -8.48 -25.09 17.10
N PRO A 12 -8.85 -26.19 17.79
CA PRO A 12 -8.04 -27.41 17.90
C PRO A 12 -8.12 -28.28 16.63
N VAL A 13 -7.94 -27.65 15.46
CA VAL A 13 -7.97 -28.29 14.14
C VAL A 13 -6.77 -27.82 13.32
N ARG A 14 -6.33 -28.65 12.37
CA ARG A 14 -5.25 -28.30 11.44
C ARG A 14 -5.76 -28.34 10.01
N HIS A 15 -5.14 -27.55 9.13
CA HIS A 15 -5.36 -27.62 7.69
C HIS A 15 -4.04 -27.72 6.95
N HIS A 16 -4.09 -28.23 5.72
CA HIS A 16 -2.92 -28.35 4.82
C HIS A 16 -2.94 -27.34 3.67
N ILE A 17 -3.83 -26.34 3.73
CA ILE A 17 -3.92 -25.29 2.72
C ILE A 17 -2.65 -24.41 2.75
N ASN A 18 -2.00 -24.24 1.60
CA ASN A 18 -0.94 -23.25 1.42
C ASN A 18 -1.56 -21.86 1.28
N THR A 19 -1.56 -21.11 2.36
CA THR A 19 -2.25 -19.81 2.46
C THR A 19 -1.62 -18.73 1.59
N LYS A 20 -0.32 -18.85 1.32
CA LYS A 20 0.43 -17.95 0.44
C LYS A 20 -0.03 -17.99 -1.01
N LEU A 21 -0.85 -18.97 -1.40
CA LEU A 21 -1.42 -19.07 -2.75
C LEU A 21 -2.86 -18.52 -2.83
N ILE A 22 -3.43 -18.00 -1.74
CA ILE A 22 -4.83 -17.52 -1.74
C ILE A 22 -5.03 -16.43 -2.79
N THR A 23 -4.22 -15.37 -2.77
CA THR A 23 -4.41 -14.21 -3.66
C THR A 23 -4.23 -14.61 -5.13
N GLU A 24 -3.22 -15.42 -5.45
CA GLU A 24 -2.98 -15.90 -6.81
C GLU A 24 -4.10 -16.83 -7.30
N THR A 25 -4.52 -17.78 -6.46
CA THR A 25 -5.61 -18.71 -6.78
C THR A 25 -6.92 -17.96 -7.02
N ALA A 26 -7.23 -16.98 -6.16
CA ALA A 26 -8.43 -16.16 -6.33
C ALA A 26 -8.41 -15.35 -7.62
N ARG A 27 -7.25 -14.78 -7.99
CA ARG A 27 -7.06 -14.10 -9.27
C ARG A 27 -7.31 -15.04 -10.44
N LEU A 28 -6.69 -16.22 -10.43
CA LEU A 28 -6.85 -17.25 -11.47
C LEU A 28 -8.31 -17.67 -11.65
N VAL A 29 -9.03 -17.94 -10.54
CA VAL A 29 -10.46 -18.31 -10.59
C VAL A 29 -11.32 -17.18 -11.14
N SER A 30 -11.03 -15.93 -10.77
CA SER A 30 -11.72 -14.75 -11.29
C SER A 30 -11.53 -14.61 -12.81
N GLU A 31 -10.29 -14.80 -13.28
CA GLU A 31 -9.94 -14.72 -14.70
C GLU A 31 -10.60 -15.84 -15.52
N LEU A 32 -10.48 -17.09 -15.06
CA LEU A 32 -11.10 -18.24 -15.74
C LEU A 32 -12.62 -18.22 -15.69
N GLY A 33 -13.20 -17.72 -14.60
CA GLY A 33 -14.64 -17.59 -14.41
C GLY A 33 -15.27 -16.38 -15.12
N GLY A 34 -14.46 -15.49 -15.69
CA GLY A 34 -14.95 -14.31 -16.41
C GLY A 34 -15.66 -13.27 -15.52
N PHE A 35 -15.40 -13.25 -14.22
CA PHE A 35 -15.96 -12.27 -13.29
C PHE A 35 -14.86 -11.48 -12.58
N ARG A 36 -15.23 -10.37 -11.93
CA ARG A 36 -14.33 -9.61 -11.06
C ARG A 36 -14.90 -9.55 -9.66
N TYR A 37 -14.10 -9.90 -8.65
CA TYR A 37 -14.46 -9.65 -7.26
C TYR A 37 -14.23 -8.19 -6.89
N ALA A 38 -14.90 -7.74 -5.84
CA ALA A 38 -14.85 -6.35 -5.41
C ALA A 38 -13.46 -5.97 -4.87
N PRO A 39 -13.02 -4.70 -5.00
CA PRO A 39 -11.74 -4.26 -4.45
C PRO A 39 -11.62 -4.44 -2.93
N ASN A 40 -12.73 -4.43 -2.20
CA ASN A 40 -12.80 -4.63 -0.75
C ASN A 40 -13.08 -6.08 -0.34
N THR A 41 -13.03 -7.05 -1.27
CA THR A 41 -13.17 -8.46 -0.91
C THR A 41 -12.07 -8.85 0.10
N PRO A 42 -12.42 -9.45 1.25
CA PRO A 42 -11.44 -9.83 2.26
C PRO A 42 -10.30 -10.68 1.68
N LEU A 43 -9.07 -10.43 2.15
CA LEU A 43 -7.82 -11.11 1.77
C LEU A 43 -7.35 -10.94 0.32
N VAL A 44 -8.26 -10.83 -0.66
CA VAL A 44 -7.88 -10.89 -2.09
C VAL A 44 -8.20 -9.63 -2.89
N GLY A 45 -9.06 -8.77 -2.35
CA GLY A 45 -9.40 -7.50 -2.97
C GLY A 45 -8.21 -6.55 -3.06
N ALA A 46 -8.17 -5.72 -4.11
CA ALA A 46 -7.09 -4.75 -4.34
C ALA A 46 -6.90 -3.71 -3.22
N ASN A 47 -7.91 -3.56 -2.34
CA ASN A 47 -7.89 -2.66 -1.18
C ASN A 47 -7.76 -3.42 0.15
N ALA A 48 -7.65 -4.75 0.16
CA ALA A 48 -7.64 -5.54 1.40
C ALA A 48 -6.46 -5.22 2.33
N PHE A 49 -5.31 -4.82 1.76
CA PHE A 49 -4.09 -4.44 2.48
C PHE A 49 -3.54 -3.09 2.00
N ARG A 50 -4.45 -2.21 1.56
CA ARG A 50 -4.12 -0.87 1.08
C ARG A 50 -4.45 0.16 2.15
N HIS A 51 -3.48 1.02 2.49
CA HIS A 51 -3.62 1.99 3.57
C HIS A 51 -3.32 3.41 3.10
N GLU A 52 -4.31 4.29 3.23
CA GLU A 52 -4.24 5.70 2.77
C GLU A 52 -4.17 6.71 3.92
N SER A 53 -4.92 6.47 5.00
CA SER A 53 -5.05 7.41 6.11
C SER A 53 -3.70 7.67 6.76
N GLY A 54 -3.34 8.94 6.96
CA GLY A 54 -2.05 9.31 7.53
C GLY A 54 -1.77 8.66 8.89
N ILE A 55 -2.80 8.48 9.74
CA ILE A 55 -2.65 7.79 11.03
C ILE A 55 -2.48 6.27 10.88
N HIS A 56 -3.10 5.66 9.87
CA HIS A 56 -2.94 4.23 9.61
C HIS A 56 -1.56 3.94 9.04
N GLN A 57 -1.09 4.81 8.14
CA GLN A 57 0.24 4.71 7.55
C GLN A 57 1.32 4.88 8.63
N ASP A 58 1.20 5.91 9.47
CA ASP A 58 2.11 6.11 10.61
C ASP A 58 2.06 4.93 11.60
N GLY A 59 0.87 4.41 11.88
CA GLY A 59 0.67 3.21 12.68
C GLY A 59 1.39 2.00 12.11
N ILE A 60 1.23 1.71 10.82
CA ILE A 60 1.88 0.58 10.15
C ILE A 60 3.40 0.71 10.15
N LEU A 61 3.92 1.91 9.92
CA LEU A 61 5.36 2.17 9.94
C LEU A 61 5.98 1.96 11.33
N LYS A 62 5.19 2.15 12.41
CA LYS A 62 5.63 1.98 13.81
C LYS A 62 5.41 0.56 14.32
N ASN A 63 4.22 0.02 14.11
CA ASN A 63 3.83 -1.32 14.48
C ASN A 63 2.73 -1.81 13.52
N ARG A 64 3.13 -2.69 12.60
CA ARG A 64 2.29 -3.24 11.55
C ARG A 64 1.07 -3.99 12.09
N ASP A 65 1.20 -4.68 13.22
CA ASP A 65 0.15 -5.52 13.81
C ASP A 65 -1.08 -4.72 14.26
N LEU A 66 -0.94 -3.41 14.47
CA LEU A 66 -2.04 -2.52 14.87
C LEU A 66 -3.15 -2.43 13.80
N TYR A 67 -2.78 -2.58 12.53
CA TYR A 67 -3.69 -2.43 11.40
C TYR A 67 -3.72 -3.66 10.48
N GLU A 68 -2.77 -4.59 10.64
CA GLU A 68 -2.69 -5.84 9.88
C GLU A 68 -2.63 -7.04 10.82
N PHE A 69 -3.78 -7.44 11.37
CA PHE A 69 -3.88 -8.67 12.18
C PHE A 69 -3.63 -9.95 11.38
N ILE A 70 -3.79 -9.87 10.05
CA ILE A 70 -3.31 -10.86 9.07
C ILE A 70 -2.27 -10.14 8.23
N HIS A 71 -1.08 -10.71 8.14
CA HIS A 71 -0.07 -10.17 7.24
C HIS A 71 -0.42 -10.51 5.78
N PRO A 72 -0.32 -9.55 4.84
CA PRO A 72 -0.57 -9.81 3.43
C PRO A 72 0.34 -10.90 2.87
N GLU A 73 1.56 -11.04 3.40
CA GLU A 73 2.52 -12.07 3.00
C GLU A 73 2.01 -13.48 3.32
N ASP A 74 1.16 -13.63 4.34
CA ASP A 74 0.55 -14.92 4.71
C ASP A 74 -0.52 -15.38 3.72
N VAL A 75 -1.05 -14.45 2.91
CA VAL A 75 -2.06 -14.73 1.88
C VAL A 75 -1.54 -14.61 0.44
N GLY A 76 -0.25 -14.26 0.28
CA GLY A 76 0.39 -14.17 -1.04
C GLY A 76 0.34 -12.79 -1.69
N THR A 77 0.29 -11.72 -0.89
CA THR A 77 0.31 -10.34 -1.38
C THR A 77 1.22 -9.46 -0.52
N ASN A 78 1.26 -8.15 -0.81
CA ASN A 78 2.05 -7.17 -0.07
C ASN A 78 1.16 -6.02 0.42
N CYS A 79 1.57 -5.40 1.52
CA CYS A 79 0.98 -4.16 2.00
C CYS A 79 1.26 -3.02 1.01
N GLN A 80 0.27 -2.17 0.78
CA GLN A 80 0.39 -1.01 -0.10
C GLN A 80 0.05 0.28 0.66
N LEU A 81 1.06 1.11 0.91
CA LEU A 81 0.86 2.46 1.41
C LEU A 81 0.63 3.38 0.23
N VAL A 82 -0.56 3.98 0.15
CA VAL A 82 -0.98 4.82 -0.98
C VAL A 82 -1.18 6.25 -0.55
N LEU A 83 -0.81 7.19 -1.42
CA LEU A 83 -1.02 8.60 -1.14
C LEU A 83 -2.37 9.05 -1.68
N GLY A 84 -3.13 9.74 -0.85
CA GLY A 84 -4.43 10.29 -1.20
C GLY A 84 -4.77 11.53 -0.38
N LYS A 85 -6.03 11.95 -0.44
CA LYS A 85 -6.51 13.16 0.25
C LYS A 85 -6.28 13.09 1.75
N PHE A 86 -6.30 11.92 2.36
CA PHE A 86 -6.13 11.76 3.81
C PHE A 86 -4.69 11.52 4.25
N SER A 87 -3.74 11.47 3.32
CA SER A 87 -2.33 11.28 3.64
C SER A 87 -1.73 12.53 4.27
N GLY A 88 -0.87 12.30 5.27
CA GLY A 88 -0.16 13.35 6.00
C GLY A 88 1.25 13.61 5.47
N ARG A 89 1.94 14.58 6.07
CA ARG A 89 3.34 14.93 5.71
C ARG A 89 4.30 13.75 5.89
N HIS A 90 4.11 12.94 6.92
CA HIS A 90 4.96 11.77 7.18
C HIS A 90 4.86 10.73 6.06
N ALA A 91 3.65 10.44 5.59
CA ALA A 91 3.44 9.51 4.48
C ALA A 91 4.02 10.04 3.17
N LEU A 92 3.78 11.33 2.86
CA LEU A 92 4.37 11.98 1.69
C LEU A 92 5.91 11.94 1.75
N ARG A 93 6.49 12.29 2.91
CA ARG A 93 7.94 12.23 3.14
C ARG A 93 8.48 10.81 2.95
N TYR A 94 7.81 9.82 3.53
CA TYR A 94 8.21 8.42 3.42
C TYR A 94 8.26 7.97 1.96
N ARG A 95 7.21 8.28 1.17
CA ARG A 95 7.17 7.92 -0.25
C ARG A 95 8.26 8.64 -1.05
N LEU A 96 8.45 9.94 -0.82
CA LEU A 96 9.50 10.73 -1.47
C LEU A 96 10.90 10.19 -1.16
N ASN A 97 11.16 9.78 0.07
CA ASN A 97 12.43 9.14 0.45
C ASN A 97 12.64 7.81 -0.27
N LEU A 98 11.59 6.97 -0.42
CA LEU A 98 11.67 5.74 -1.22
C LEU A 98 11.98 6.01 -2.70
N MET A 99 11.55 7.16 -3.21
CA MET A 99 11.89 7.62 -4.57
C MET A 99 13.30 8.26 -4.64
N GLY A 100 14.00 8.42 -3.51
CA GLY A 100 15.33 9.05 -3.46
C GLY A 100 15.31 10.58 -3.36
N TYR A 101 14.21 11.18 -2.92
CA TYR A 101 14.13 12.60 -2.54
C TYR A 101 14.33 12.79 -1.03
N ASP A 102 15.45 12.28 -0.52
CA ASP A 102 15.83 12.34 0.88
C ASP A 102 16.40 13.71 1.32
N ASP A 103 16.69 14.59 0.35
CA ASP A 103 17.34 15.89 0.53
C ASP A 103 16.40 17.05 0.89
N LEU A 104 15.08 16.83 0.96
CA LEU A 104 14.12 17.92 1.19
C LEU A 104 14.14 18.41 2.65
N ASN A 105 14.24 19.71 2.87
CA ASN A 105 14.09 20.30 4.19
C ASN A 105 12.60 20.42 4.61
N ALA A 106 12.33 20.92 5.82
CA ALA A 106 10.98 21.03 6.36
C ALA A 106 10.10 22.06 5.63
N GLU A 107 10.70 23.16 5.16
CA GLU A 107 10.03 24.22 4.43
C GLU A 107 9.65 23.77 3.02
N GLU A 108 10.59 23.15 2.30
CA GLU A 108 10.36 22.56 0.98
C GLU A 108 9.26 21.50 1.01
N LEU A 109 9.28 20.61 2.01
CA LEU A 109 8.21 19.63 2.22
C LEU A 109 6.88 20.32 2.52
N GLY A 110 6.89 21.43 3.26
CA GLY A 110 5.70 22.21 3.57
C GLY A 110 5.03 22.76 2.31
N VAL A 111 5.81 23.38 1.42
CA VAL A 111 5.34 23.90 0.12
C VAL A 111 4.83 22.77 -0.76
N LEU A 112 5.59 21.68 -0.87
CA LEU A 112 5.20 20.50 -1.66
C LEU A 112 3.92 19.87 -1.13
N PHE A 113 3.77 19.78 0.20
CA PHE A 113 2.58 19.22 0.83
C PHE A 113 1.32 20.00 0.48
N LEU A 114 1.39 21.33 0.38
CA LEU A 114 0.24 22.14 -0.05
C LEU A 114 -0.16 21.83 -1.49
N LYS A 115 0.81 21.73 -2.42
CA LYS A 115 0.55 21.36 -3.82
C LYS A 115 0.00 19.92 -3.92
N PHE A 116 0.58 19.00 -3.15
CA PHE A 116 0.10 17.63 -3.01
C PHE A 116 -1.36 17.59 -2.56
N LYS A 117 -1.74 18.36 -1.54
CA LYS A 117 -3.13 18.41 -1.04
C LYS A 117 -4.10 18.97 -2.07
N GLN A 118 -3.68 19.94 -2.88
CA GLN A 118 -4.47 20.44 -4.01
C GLN A 118 -4.69 19.33 -5.04
N LEU A 119 -3.63 18.63 -5.46
CA LEU A 119 -3.75 17.55 -6.43
C LEU A 119 -4.61 16.39 -5.92
N ALA A 120 -4.37 15.96 -4.67
CA ALA A 120 -5.12 14.91 -3.99
C ALA A 120 -6.59 15.27 -3.72
N SER A 121 -6.99 16.55 -3.88
CA SER A 121 -8.41 16.92 -3.84
C SER A 121 -9.15 16.52 -5.11
N THR A 122 -8.43 16.31 -6.21
CA THR A 122 -8.98 16.04 -7.56
C THR A 122 -8.74 14.60 -8.03
N LYS A 123 -7.70 13.93 -7.53
CA LYS A 123 -7.35 12.55 -7.86
C LYS A 123 -7.46 11.67 -6.62
N VAL A 124 -8.02 10.46 -6.78
CA VAL A 124 -8.24 9.51 -5.67
C VAL A 124 -6.92 9.04 -5.07
N PHE A 125 -5.97 8.68 -5.92
CA PHE A 125 -4.62 8.27 -5.51
C PHE A 125 -3.58 9.11 -6.26
N ILE A 126 -2.53 9.49 -5.54
CA ILE A 126 -1.37 10.18 -6.10
C ILE A 126 -0.30 9.14 -6.37
N GLU A 127 0.11 9.05 -7.63
CA GLU A 127 1.09 8.11 -8.13
C GLU A 127 2.49 8.75 -8.15
N ASP A 128 3.52 7.94 -8.38
CA ASP A 128 4.90 8.45 -8.36
C ASP A 128 5.14 9.48 -9.46
N GLU A 129 4.51 9.33 -10.61
CA GLU A 129 4.56 10.27 -11.74
C GLU A 129 4.01 11.65 -11.35
N ASP A 130 2.95 11.68 -10.53
CA ASP A 130 2.40 12.92 -10.01
C ASP A 130 3.40 13.59 -9.06
N LEU A 131 4.06 12.81 -8.20
CA LEU A 131 5.09 13.32 -7.28
C LEU A 131 6.30 13.84 -8.05
N VAL A 132 6.74 13.17 -9.12
CA VAL A 132 7.80 13.67 -10.01
C VAL A 132 7.40 15.01 -10.62
N THR A 133 6.16 15.14 -11.09
CA THR A 133 5.63 16.39 -11.65
C THR A 133 5.61 17.50 -10.61
N LEU A 134 5.19 17.20 -9.37
CA LEU A 134 5.17 18.16 -8.27
C LEU A 134 6.57 18.59 -7.82
N MET A 135 7.54 17.67 -7.89
CA MET A 135 8.94 17.92 -7.55
C MET A 135 9.69 18.71 -8.62
N GLY A 136 9.30 18.58 -9.90
CA GLY A 136 9.95 19.24 -11.03
C GLY A 136 11.39 18.76 -11.30
N LYS A 137 11.85 17.71 -10.60
CA LYS A 137 13.12 17.02 -10.80
C LYS A 137 12.86 15.53 -10.98
N VAL A 138 13.74 14.81 -11.67
CA VAL A 138 13.66 13.34 -11.82
C VAL A 138 14.28 12.69 -10.57
N PRO A 139 13.65 11.66 -9.97
CA PRO A 139 14.18 11.04 -8.77
C PRO A 139 15.51 10.34 -9.04
N PRO A 140 16.46 10.37 -8.10
CA PRO A 140 17.70 9.62 -8.21
C PRO A 140 17.47 8.12 -8.41
N SER A 141 16.41 7.54 -7.86
CA SER A 141 16.07 6.12 -8.03
C SER A 141 15.69 5.73 -9.47
N LEU A 142 15.28 6.70 -10.31
CA LEU A 142 14.97 6.50 -11.73
C LEU A 142 16.15 6.77 -12.65
N LYS A 143 17.32 7.23 -12.15
CA LYS A 143 18.50 7.53 -12.98
C LYS A 143 19.22 6.30 -13.56
N GLY A 144 18.70 5.09 -13.35
CA GLY A 144 19.28 3.84 -13.87
C GLY A 144 18.33 2.94 -14.66
N THR A 145 17.05 3.30 -14.79
CA THR A 145 16.08 2.47 -15.50
C THR A 145 15.67 3.21 -16.77
N THR A 146 16.39 2.92 -17.86
CA THR A 146 15.94 3.26 -19.20
C THR A 146 14.54 2.68 -19.37
N LEU A 147 13.52 3.54 -19.47
CA LEU A 147 12.22 3.15 -19.98
C LEU A 147 12.46 2.54 -21.36
N LYS A 148 12.31 1.22 -21.46
CA LYS A 148 12.12 0.50 -22.72
C LYS A 148 10.63 0.35 -22.95
#